data_AF-A0A920DKS8-F1
#
_entry.id   AF-A0A920DKS8-F1
#
_cell.length_a   1.000
_cell.length_b   1.000
_cell.length_c   1.000
_cell.angle_alpha   90.00
_cell.angle_beta   90.00
_cell.angle_gamma   90.00
#
_symmetry.space_group_name_H-M   'P 1'
#
loop_
_entity.id
_entity.type
_entity.pdbx_description
1 polymer ?
#
loop_
_entity_poly.entity_id
_entity_poly.type
_entity_poly.pdbx_seq_one_letter_code
_entity_poly.pdbx_strand_id
1 'polypeptide(L)'
;MLFDYMFNDFENNLREMGFGDIAVNKKMKLFIRAFYGRLSQYSKSLDLLEKEDDKSLLEQTILNNIFKGNSSDKKNVSMFAKYIINNIKKFQSMSEKENIDCNFEFIKFG
;
A
#
# COMPACT_ATOMS: atom_id res chain seq x y z
N MET A 1 -16.59 -2.86 -0.77
CA MET A 1 -16.33 -4.30 -0.98
C MET A 1 -14.88 -4.68 -0.68
N LEU A 2 -13.84 -4.23 -1.42
CA LEU A 2 -12.44 -4.65 -1.11
C LEU A 2 -11.95 -4.20 0.29
N PHE A 3 -12.23 -2.95 0.66
CA PHE A 3 -11.90 -2.42 1.98
C PHE A 3 -12.61 -3.22 3.09
N ASP A 4 -13.91 -3.47 2.92
CA ASP A 4 -14.71 -4.21 3.91
C ASP A 4 -14.18 -5.63 4.11
N TYR A 5 -13.85 -6.35 3.02
CA TYR A 5 -13.25 -7.68 3.10
C TYR A 5 -11.91 -7.67 3.83
N MET A 6 -10.99 -6.77 3.45
CA MET A 6 -9.68 -6.68 4.09
C MET A 6 -9.78 -6.37 5.60
N PHE A 7 -10.68 -5.46 5.99
CA PHE A 7 -10.84 -5.10 7.41
C PHE A 7 -11.59 -6.18 8.20
N ASN A 8 -12.54 -6.89 7.59
CA ASN A 8 -13.16 -8.06 8.19
C ASN A 8 -12.11 -9.16 8.48
N ASP A 9 -11.18 -9.39 7.55
CA ASP A 9 -10.08 -10.33 7.76
C ASP A 9 -9.15 -9.87 8.89
N PHE A 10 -8.82 -8.58 8.98
CA PHE A 10 -8.06 -8.06 10.12
C PHE A 10 -8.79 -8.21 11.45
N GLU A 11 -10.11 -8.01 11.47
CA GLU A 11 -10.93 -8.20 12.67
C GLU A 11 -10.91 -9.67 13.12
N ASN A 12 -11.12 -10.60 12.18
CA ASN A 12 -11.09 -12.04 12.45
C ASN A 12 -9.72 -12.47 13.00
N ASN A 13 -8.63 -12.02 12.38
CA ASN A 13 -7.28 -12.30 12.88
C ASN A 13 -7.07 -11.80 14.33
N LEU A 14 -7.58 -10.61 14.68
CA LEU A 14 -7.49 -10.12 16.06
C LEU A 14 -8.29 -11.00 17.04
N ARG A 15 -9.48 -11.45 16.63
CA ARG A 15 -10.31 -12.35 17.46
C ARG A 15 -9.66 -13.72 17.64
N GLU A 16 -9.07 -14.26 16.57
CA GLU A 16 -8.31 -15.52 16.61
C GLU A 16 -7.06 -15.42 17.50
N MET A 17 -6.44 -14.24 17.60
CA MET A 17 -5.36 -13.96 18.56
C MET A 17 -5.87 -13.81 20.02
N GLY A 18 -7.17 -13.97 20.28
CA GLY A 18 -7.76 -13.91 21.61
C GLY A 18 -8.12 -12.50 22.11
N PHE A 19 -8.12 -11.49 21.24
CA PHE A 19 -8.58 -10.14 21.63
C PHE A 19 -10.11 -10.13 21.78
N GLY A 20 -10.61 -9.64 22.93
CA GLY A 20 -12.04 -9.39 23.15
C GLY A 20 -12.54 -8.12 22.45
N ASP A 21 -13.86 -7.94 22.36
CA ASP A 21 -14.52 -6.89 21.55
C ASP A 21 -14.00 -5.46 21.79
N ILE A 22 -13.74 -5.09 23.05
CA ILE A 22 -13.24 -3.75 23.38
C ILE A 22 -11.83 -3.54 22.81
N ALA A 23 -10.98 -4.57 22.91
CA ALA A 23 -9.61 -4.51 22.40
C ALA A 23 -9.58 -4.52 20.87
N VAL A 24 -10.42 -5.36 20.24
CA VAL A 24 -10.61 -5.40 18.78
C VAL A 24 -11.02 -4.02 18.26
N ASN A 25 -12.06 -3.41 18.82
CA ASN A 25 -12.53 -2.08 18.42
C ASN A 25 -11.45 -0.99 18.50
N LYS A 26 -10.64 -1.00 19.57
CA LYS A 26 -9.51 -0.05 19.72
C LYS A 26 -8.43 -0.28 18.67
N LYS A 27 -8.08 -1.55 18.38
CA LYS A 27 -7.07 -1.92 17.37
C LYS A 27 -7.53 -1.59 15.95
N MET A 28 -8.80 -1.86 15.63
CA MET A 28 -9.37 -1.54 14.32
C MET A 28 -9.33 -0.04 14.02
N LYS A 29 -9.66 0.82 14.99
CA LYS A 29 -9.50 2.28 14.85
C LYS A 29 -8.06 2.69 14.55
N LEU A 30 -7.07 2.04 15.20
CA LEU A 30 -5.66 2.28 14.94
C LEU A 30 -5.26 1.82 13.52
N PHE A 31 -5.72 0.65 13.08
CA PHE A 31 -5.45 0.12 11.74
C PHE A 31 -6.02 1.03 10.65
N ILE A 32 -7.26 1.50 10.80
CA ILE A 32 -7.89 2.45 9.88
C ILE A 32 -7.07 3.75 9.80
N ARG A 33 -6.70 4.34 10.95
CA ARG A 33 -5.89 5.56 10.98
C ARG A 33 -4.53 5.36 10.30
N ALA A 34 -3.87 4.24 10.58
CA ALA A 34 -2.58 3.90 9.99
C ALA A 34 -2.70 3.68 8.47
N PHE A 35 -3.75 3.00 8.02
CA PHE A 35 -4.02 2.77 6.60
C PHE A 35 -4.18 4.09 5.84
N TYR A 36 -5.08 4.96 6.28
CA TYR A 36 -5.30 6.26 5.60
C TYR A 36 -4.08 7.19 5.69
N GLY A 37 -3.35 7.16 6.81
CA GLY A 37 -2.10 7.91 6.95
C GLY A 37 -1.02 7.46 5.95
N ARG A 38 -0.94 6.16 5.65
CA ARG A 38 -0.05 5.62 4.62
C ARG A 38 -0.54 5.92 3.22
N LEU A 39 -1.82 5.68 2.96
CA LEU A 39 -2.45 5.97 1.66
C LEU A 39 -2.21 7.43 1.24
N SER A 40 -2.41 8.38 2.16
CA SER A 40 -2.18 9.80 1.89
C SER A 40 -0.73 10.12 1.50
N GLN A 41 0.26 9.47 2.12
CA GLN A 41 1.67 9.65 1.74
C GLN A 41 1.97 9.07 0.36
N TYR A 42 1.44 7.88 0.06
CA TYR A 42 1.58 7.28 -1.27
C TYR A 42 0.94 8.15 -2.34
N SER A 43 -0.30 8.63 -2.15
CA SER A 43 -0.97 9.54 -3.09
C SER A 43 -0.12 10.79 -3.35
N LYS A 44 0.35 11.47 -2.30
CA LYS A 44 1.23 12.65 -2.46
C LYS A 44 2.52 12.35 -3.23
N SER A 45 3.12 11.20 -2.96
CA SER A 45 4.36 10.79 -3.64
C SER A 45 4.15 10.45 -5.12
N LEU A 46 2.98 9.90 -5.47
CA LEU A 46 2.62 9.60 -6.85
C LEU A 46 2.22 10.87 -7.61
N ASP A 47 1.53 11.80 -6.97
CA ASP A 47 1.22 13.11 -7.55
C ASP A 47 2.49 13.88 -7.91
N LEU A 48 3.52 13.83 -7.03
CA LEU A 48 4.82 14.44 -7.29
C LEU A 48 5.52 13.75 -8.47
N LEU A 49 5.55 12.41 -8.45
CA LEU A 49 6.13 11.63 -9.53
C LEU A 49 5.48 11.95 -10.89
N GLU A 50 4.16 12.08 -10.95
CA GLU A 50 3.45 12.39 -12.19
C GLU A 50 3.75 13.81 -12.71
N LYS A 51 3.86 14.78 -11.80
CA LYS A 51 4.05 16.20 -12.15
C LYS A 51 5.49 16.57 -12.46
N GLU A 52 6.45 15.96 -11.77
CA GLU A 52 7.86 16.38 -11.75
C GLU A 52 8.83 15.27 -12.15
N ASP A 53 8.35 14.05 -12.43
CA ASP A 53 9.16 12.84 -12.65
C ASP A 53 10.13 12.54 -11.49
N ASP A 54 9.80 13.04 -10.28
CA ASP A 54 10.60 12.84 -9.07
C ASP A 54 10.03 11.70 -8.20
N LYS A 55 10.78 10.60 -8.14
CA LYS A 55 10.47 9.44 -7.30
C LYS A 55 11.00 9.54 -5.86
N SER A 56 11.72 10.59 -5.50
CA SER A 56 12.40 10.72 -4.20
C SER A 56 11.41 10.61 -3.03
N LEU A 57 10.25 11.24 -3.14
CA LEU A 57 9.21 11.18 -2.11
C LEU A 57 8.57 9.79 -2.02
N LEU A 58 8.46 9.06 -3.13
CA LEU A 58 7.96 7.68 -3.13
C LEU A 58 8.97 6.75 -2.46
N GLU A 59 10.25 6.88 -2.79
CA GLU A 59 11.34 6.13 -2.15
C GLU A 59 11.39 6.41 -0.64
N GLN A 60 11.25 7.67 -0.22
CA GLN A 60 11.16 8.03 1.20
C GLN A 60 9.90 7.46 1.87
N THR A 61 8.76 7.47 1.18
CA THR A 61 7.50 6.89 1.68
C THR A 61 7.64 5.39 1.89
N ILE A 62 8.27 4.66 0.97
CA ILE A 62 8.55 3.22 1.10
C ILE A 62 9.53 2.97 2.25
N LEU A 63 10.61 3.73 2.32
CA LEU A 63 11.61 3.64 3.39
C LEU A 63 10.96 3.78 4.78
N ASN A 64 10.09 4.77 4.96
CA ASN A 64 9.42 5.01 6.22
C ASN A 64 8.40 3.90 6.56
N ASN A 65 7.62 3.44 5.58
CA ASN A 65 6.49 2.55 5.83
C ASN A 65 6.84 1.07 5.92
N ILE A 66 7.78 0.57 5.11
CA ILE A 66 8.15 -0.85 5.11
C ILE A 66 9.50 -1.09 5.78
N PHE A 67 10.46 -0.18 5.64
CA PHE A 67 11.81 -0.32 6.24
C PHE A 67 11.99 0.47 7.55
N LYS A 68 10.93 1.10 8.08
CA LYS A 68 10.95 1.87 9.34
C LYS A 68 12.04 2.96 9.38
N GLY A 69 12.36 3.56 8.25
CA GLY A 69 13.41 4.59 8.14
C GLY A 69 14.84 4.04 8.07
N ASN A 70 15.03 2.72 8.05
CA ASN A 70 16.37 2.12 8.01
C ASN A 70 17.02 2.29 6.61
N SER A 71 17.99 3.18 6.52
CA SER A 71 18.63 3.59 5.26
C SER A 71 19.63 2.58 4.68
N SER A 72 19.83 1.42 5.33
CA SER A 72 20.69 0.34 4.80
C SER A 72 20.15 -0.28 3.50
N ASP A 73 18.86 -0.11 3.20
CA ASP A 73 18.15 -0.83 2.14
C ASP A 73 17.85 0.00 0.88
N LYS A 74 18.71 0.96 0.52
CA LYS A 74 18.49 1.83 -0.67
C LYS A 74 18.18 1.05 -1.97
N LYS A 75 18.87 -0.08 -2.19
CA LYS A 75 18.63 -0.93 -3.37
C LYS A 75 17.22 -1.52 -3.37
N ASN A 76 16.78 -2.04 -2.22
CA ASN A 76 15.45 -2.62 -2.07
C ASN A 76 14.37 -1.53 -2.20
N VAL A 77 14.58 -0.35 -1.61
CA VAL A 77 13.68 0.80 -1.75
C VAL A 77 13.49 1.19 -3.23
N SER A 78 14.58 1.33 -3.98
CA SER A 78 14.53 1.67 -5.41
C SER A 78 13.83 0.59 -6.24
N MET A 79 14.08 -0.69 -5.91
CA MET A 79 13.41 -1.83 -6.55
C MET A 79 11.89 -1.81 -6.30
N PHE A 80 11.46 -1.58 -5.06
CA PHE A 80 10.05 -1.44 -4.71
C PHE A 80 9.39 -0.24 -5.39
N ALA A 81 10.08 0.91 -5.44
CA ALA A 81 9.58 2.09 -6.14
C ALA A 81 9.34 1.78 -7.62
N LYS A 82 10.33 1.17 -8.30
CA LYS A 82 10.20 0.76 -9.70
C LYS A 82 9.04 -0.21 -9.90
N TYR A 83 8.88 -1.20 -9.02
CA TYR A 83 7.78 -2.15 -9.06
C TYR A 83 6.41 -1.48 -8.95
N ILE A 84 6.23 -0.57 -7.98
CA ILE A 84 4.98 0.18 -7.79
C ILE A 84 4.67 1.01 -9.03
N ILE A 85 5.65 1.77 -9.53
CA ILE A 85 5.49 2.63 -10.72
C ILE A 85 5.07 1.80 -11.94
N ASN A 86 5.73 0.67 -12.18
CA ASN A 86 5.40 -0.19 -13.32
C ASN A 86 3.98 -0.75 -13.22
N ASN A 87 3.53 -1.15 -12.04
CA ASN A 87 2.16 -1.64 -11.85
C ASN A 87 1.12 -0.53 -12.05
N ILE A 88 1.38 0.68 -11.55
CA ILE A 88 0.49 1.83 -11.79
C ILE A 88 0.37 2.11 -13.28
N LYS A 89 1.51 2.15 -14.00
CA LYS A 89 1.51 2.32 -15.45
C LYS A 89 0.74 1.21 -16.18
N LYS A 90 0.89 -0.06 -15.75
CA LYS A 90 0.10 -1.19 -16.29
C LYS A 90 -1.39 -0.94 -16.10
N PHE A 91 -1.83 -0.68 -14.87
CA PHE A 91 -3.24 -0.52 -14.56
C PHE A 91 -3.86 0.72 -15.22
N GLN A 92 -3.12 1.82 -15.35
CA GLN A 92 -3.56 3.02 -16.06
C GLN A 92 -3.64 2.85 -17.58
N SER A 93 -2.86 1.92 -18.14
CA SER A 93 -2.88 1.64 -19.59
C SER A 93 -4.08 0.76 -20.02
N MET A 94 -4.78 0.17 -19.04
CA MET A 94 -5.92 -0.72 -19.24
C MET A 94 -7.22 -0.03 -18.78
N SER A 95 -8.34 -0.36 -19.42
CA SER A 95 -9.66 0.04 -18.93
C SER A 95 -10.01 -0.66 -17.61
N GLU A 96 -10.99 -0.10 -16.89
CA GLU A 96 -11.50 -0.71 -15.65
C GLU A 96 -11.97 -2.15 -15.87
N LYS A 97 -12.70 -2.40 -16.97
CA LYS A 97 -13.17 -3.74 -17.32
C LYS A 97 -12.01 -4.70 -17.55
N GLU A 98 -11.00 -4.32 -18.32
CA GLU A 98 -9.83 -5.17 -18.57
C GLU A 98 -9.06 -5.48 -17.28
N ASN A 99 -8.92 -4.49 -16.38
CA ASN A 99 -8.31 -4.70 -15.07
C ASN A 99 -9.12 -5.67 -14.20
N ILE A 100 -10.46 -5.60 -14.23
CA ILE A 100 -11.34 -6.52 -13.51
C ILE A 100 -11.27 -7.92 -14.11
N ASP A 101 -11.33 -8.05 -15.44
CA ASP A 101 -11.33 -9.33 -16.14
C ASP A 101 -10.02 -10.11 -15.91
N CYS A 102 -8.90 -9.41 -15.65
CA CYS A 102 -7.63 -10.02 -15.26
C CYS A 102 -7.38 -10.06 -13.73
N ASN A 103 -8.36 -9.71 -12.90
CA ASN A 103 -8.26 -9.65 -11.44
C ASN A 103 -7.10 -8.76 -10.92
N PHE A 104 -6.87 -7.60 -11.56
CA PHE A 104 -5.76 -6.70 -11.24
C PHE A 104 -4.42 -7.43 -11.17
N GLU A 105 -4.10 -8.23 -12.19
CA GLU A 105 -2.86 -9.00 -12.22
C GLU A 105 -1.64 -8.08 -12.10
N PHE A 106 -0.86 -8.24 -11.05
CA PHE A 106 0.38 -7.48 -10.85
C PHE A 106 1.50 -8.01 -11.74
N ILE A 107 2.43 -7.14 -12.11
CA ILE A 107 3.69 -7.52 -12.76
C ILE A 107 4.45 -8.46 -11.80
N LYS A 108 5.24 -9.41 -12.32
CA LYS A 108 6.08 -10.25 -11.47
C LYS A 108 7.15 -9.41 -10.75
N PHE A 109 7.29 -9.63 -9.44
CA PHE A 109 8.33 -9.00 -8.64
C PHE A 109 9.68 -9.69 -8.91
N GLY A 110 10.66 -8.98 -9.44
CA GLY A 110 11.97 -9.54 -9.83
C GLY A 110 12.92 -8.51 -10.41
#